data_AF-A0A9X8VBY2-F1
#
_entry.id   AF-A0A9X8VBY2-F1
#
_cell.length_a   1.000
_cell.length_b   1.000
_cell.length_c   1.000
_cell.angle_alpha   90.00
_cell.angle_beta   90.00
_cell.angle_gamma   90.00
#
_symmetry.space_group_name_H-M   'P 1'
#
loop_
_entity.id
_entity.type
_entity.pdbx_description
1 polymer ?
#
loop_
_entity_poly.entity_id
_entity_poly.type
_entity_poly.pdbx_seq_one_letter_code
_entity_poly.pdbx_strand_id
1 'polypeptide(L)'
;QGGMWIGTFHGLAHRLLRAHHLEANLPQDFQILDSDDQLRLLKRIIKALNVDEKQWPPRQAMWYINGKKDEGLRPQHVETYNNPVEATWLRI
;
A
#
# COMPACT_ATOMS: atom_id res chain seq x y z
N GLN A 1 -34.39 8.70 -1.00
CA GLN A 1 -33.92 9.42 -2.21
C GLN A 1 -32.63 8.76 -2.66
N GLY A 2 -32.66 7.96 -3.72
CA GLY A 2 -31.46 7.30 -4.24
C GLY A 2 -30.67 8.29 -5.10
N GLY A 3 -29.63 8.90 -4.53
CA GLY A 3 -28.75 9.79 -5.27
C GLY A 3 -27.85 8.98 -6.21
N MET A 4 -27.73 9.41 -7.47
CA MET A 4 -26.82 8.81 -8.45
C MET A 4 -25.36 8.97 -7.99
N TRP A 5 -24.55 7.90 -8.07
CA TRP A 5 -23.13 7.94 -7.74
C TRP A 5 -22.33 8.11 -9.03
N ILE A 6 -21.75 9.29 -9.21
CA ILE A 6 -20.83 9.59 -10.32
C ILE A 6 -19.50 10.04 -9.72
N GLY A 7 -18.39 9.41 -10.12
CA GLY A 7 -17.06 9.74 -9.64
C GLY A 7 -15.98 8.82 -10.21
N THR A 8 -14.72 9.07 -9.83
CA THR A 8 -13.61 8.16 -10.14
C THR A 8 -13.64 6.94 -9.23
N PHE A 9 -12.98 5.85 -9.63
CA PHE A 9 -12.85 4.64 -8.81
C PHE A 9 -12.41 4.96 -7.37
N HIS A 10 -11.33 5.73 -7.22
CA HIS A 10 -10.80 6.12 -5.91
C HIS A 10 -11.77 7.01 -5.12
N GLY A 11 -12.48 7.93 -5.77
CA GLY A 11 -13.45 8.79 -5.09
C GLY A 11 -14.63 7.99 -4.53
N LEU A 12 -15.15 7.04 -5.32
CA LEU A 12 -16.24 6.16 -4.90
C LEU A 12 -15.77 5.18 -3.81
N ALA A 13 -14.58 4.58 -3.95
CA ALA A 13 -13.99 3.71 -2.94
C ALA A 13 -13.75 4.44 -1.61
N HIS A 14 -13.21 5.67 -1.65
CA HIS A 14 -13.04 6.49 -0.46
C HIS A 14 -14.37 6.80 0.23
N ARG A 15 -15.42 7.14 -0.55
CA ARG A 15 -16.77 7.37 -0.02
C ARG A 15 -17.32 6.11 0.68
N LEU A 16 -17.13 4.94 0.07
CA LEU A 16 -17.55 3.66 0.65
C LEU A 16 -16.81 3.36 1.97
N LEU A 17 -15.49 3.52 1.98
CA LEU A 17 -14.65 3.27 3.17
C LEU A 17 -14.97 4.24 4.32
N ARG A 18 -15.35 5.48 4.04
CA ARG A 18 -15.80 6.43 5.07
C ARG A 18 -17.14 6.06 5.68
N ALA A 19 -18.09 5.61 4.85
CA ALA A 19 -19.41 5.20 5.31
C ALA A 19 -19.38 3.91 6.14
N HIS A 20 -18.45 3.00 5.83
CA HIS A 20 -18.34 1.66 6.42
C HIS A 20 -16.96 1.43 7.04
N HIS A 21 -16.43 2.44 7.75
CA HIS A 21 -15.07 2.38 8.27
C HIS A 21 -14.90 1.26 9.31
N LEU A 22 -15.95 0.97 10.10
CA LEU A 22 -15.92 -0.11 11.10
C LEU A 22 -15.80 -1.49 10.43
N GLU A 23 -16.60 -1.76 9.40
CA GLU A 23 -16.56 -3.01 8.64
C GLU A 23 -15.28 -3.16 7.84
N ALA A 24 -14.71 -2.04 7.37
CA ALA A 24 -13.41 -1.99 6.71
C ALA A 24 -12.22 -2.10 7.68
N ASN A 25 -12.46 -2.16 8.99
CA ASN A 25 -11.45 -2.16 10.04
C ASN A 25 -10.50 -0.93 9.96
N LEU A 26 -11.10 0.24 9.77
CA LEU A 26 -10.42 1.53 9.69
C LEU A 26 -10.93 2.50 10.78
N PRO A 27 -10.05 3.36 11.32
CA PRO A 27 -10.50 4.46 12.16
C PRO A 27 -11.37 5.42 11.34
N GLN A 28 -12.37 6.02 11.96
CA GLN A 28 -13.34 6.91 11.28
C GLN A 28 -12.66 8.04 10.48
N ASP A 29 -11.58 8.56 11.03
CA ASP A 29 -10.77 9.69 10.55
C ASP A 29 -9.45 9.25 9.90
N PHE A 30 -9.38 8.03 9.35
CA PHE A 30 -8.20 7.55 8.62
C PHE A 30 -7.68 8.57 7.61
N GLN A 31 -6.36 8.65 7.44
CA GLN A 31 -5.73 9.59 6.51
C GLN A 31 -5.37 8.89 5.20
N ILE A 32 -5.57 9.58 4.09
CA ILE A 32 -5.07 9.12 2.79
C ILE A 32 -3.59 9.50 2.71
N LEU A 33 -2.73 8.50 2.53
CA LEU A 33 -1.31 8.70 2.32
C LEU A 33 -1.08 9.07 0.85
N ASP A 34 -0.45 10.20 0.59
CA ASP A 34 -0.02 10.56 -0.76
C ASP A 34 1.31 9.87 -1.12
N SER A 35 1.75 10.04 -2.37
CA SER A 35 2.98 9.42 -2.88
C SER A 35 4.25 9.88 -2.15
N ASP A 36 4.30 11.13 -1.70
CA ASP A 36 5.48 11.69 -1.04
C ASP A 36 5.57 11.20 0.41
N ASP A 37 4.44 11.12 1.11
CA ASP A 37 4.33 10.50 2.42
C ASP A 37 4.61 8.99 2.37
N GLN A 38 4.12 8.29 1.35
CA GLN A 38 4.44 6.87 1.13
C GLN A 38 5.96 6.69 0.97
N LEU A 39 6.60 7.53 0.16
CA LEU A 39 8.05 7.48 -0.04
C LEU A 39 8.84 7.79 1.25
N ARG A 40 8.40 8.79 2.02
CA ARG A 40 9.00 9.12 3.33
C ARG A 40 8.86 7.95 4.32
N LEU A 41 7.70 7.29 4.34
CA LEU A 41 7.46 6.14 5.21
C LEU A 41 8.37 4.97 4.84
N LEU A 42 8.48 4.64 3.55
CA LEU A 42 9.33 3.54 3.08
C LEU A 42 10.80 3.77 3.39
N LYS A 43 11.30 5.01 3.27
CA LYS A 43 12.66 5.37 3.71
C LYS A 43 12.90 5.04 5.18
N ARG A 44 11.93 5.33 6.05
CA ARG A 44 12.02 5.05 7.49
C ARG A 44 11.98 3.55 7.77
N ILE A 45 11.13 2.81 7.06
CA ILE A 45 11.02 1.34 7.18
C ILE A 45 12.31 0.66 6.75
N ILE A 46 12.84 0.99 5.57
CA ILE A 46 14.09 0.39 5.05
C ILE A 46 15.25 0.62 6.03
N LYS A 47 15.38 1.84 6.56
CA LYS A 47 16.38 2.16 7.58
C LYS A 47 16.15 1.35 8.87
N ALA A 48 14.91 1.23 9.34
CA ALA A 48 14.58 0.47 10.55
C ALA A 48 14.82 -1.04 10.40
N LEU A 49 14.69 -1.58 9.19
CA LEU A 49 14.98 -2.97 8.86
C LEU A 49 16.48 -3.26 8.71
N ASN A 50 17.35 -2.25 8.79
CA ASN A 50 18.79 -2.33 8.53
C ASN A 50 19.10 -2.91 7.13
N VAL A 51 18.29 -2.55 6.14
CA VAL A 51 18.48 -2.93 4.74
C VAL A 51 19.22 -1.80 4.03
N ASP A 52 20.17 -2.12 3.15
CA ASP A 52 20.93 -1.12 2.40
C ASP A 52 20.03 -0.37 1.41
N GLU A 53 19.82 0.93 1.62
CA GLU A 53 19.02 1.81 0.77
C GLU A 53 19.56 1.89 -0.67
N LYS A 54 20.86 1.69 -0.88
CA LYS A 54 21.45 1.68 -2.22
C LYS A 54 21.05 0.43 -3.00
N GLN A 55 21.00 -0.71 -2.33
CA GLN A 55 20.58 -1.98 -2.93
C GLN A 55 19.05 -2.09 -3.03
N TRP A 56 18.33 -1.47 -2.09
CA TRP A 56 16.86 -1.51 -1.99
C TRP A 56 16.28 -0.10 -1.96
N PRO A 57 16.24 0.61 -3.11
CA PRO A 57 15.78 1.99 -3.15
C PRO A 57 14.30 2.11 -2.72
N PRO A 58 13.94 3.04 -1.83
CA PRO A 58 12.57 3.22 -1.35
C PRO A 58 11.54 3.45 -2.45
N ARG A 59 11.95 4.08 -3.56
CA ARG A 59 11.10 4.28 -4.74
C ARG A 59 10.77 2.96 -5.45
N GLN A 60 11.72 2.01 -5.49
CA GLN A 60 11.48 0.69 -6.06
C GLN A 60 10.59 -0.16 -5.15
N ALA A 61 10.78 -0.08 -3.83
CA ALA A 61 9.86 -0.69 -2.86
C ALA A 61 8.42 -0.18 -3.07
N MET A 62 8.27 1.14 -3.27
CA MET A 62 6.97 1.76 -3.53
C MET A 62 6.31 1.20 -4.80
N TRP A 63 7.07 1.07 -5.89
CA TRP A 63 6.58 0.51 -7.15
C TRP A 63 6.19 -0.96 -7.00
N TYR A 64 7.02 -1.76 -6.33
CA TYR A 64 6.75 -3.16 -6.05
C TYR A 64 5.42 -3.31 -5.28
N ILE A 65 5.26 -2.60 -4.17
CA ILE A 65 4.05 -2.66 -3.33
C ILE A 65 2.81 -2.22 -4.11
N ASN A 66 2.90 -1.12 -4.86
CA ASN A 66 1.76 -0.61 -5.63
C ASN A 66 1.37 -1.58 -6.75
N GLY A 67 2.34 -2.15 -7.48
CA GLY A 67 2.08 -3.16 -8.51
C GLY A 67 1.36 -4.40 -7.95
N LYS A 68 1.80 -4.91 -6.79
CA LYS A 68 1.10 -6.02 -6.12
C LYS A 68 -0.32 -5.64 -5.71
N LYS A 69 -0.56 -4.40 -5.26
CA LYS A 69 -1.90 -3.92 -4.88
C LYS A 69 -2.81 -3.74 -6.10
N ASP A 70 -2.29 -3.30 -7.23
CA ASP A 70 -3.03 -3.16 -8.49
C ASP A 70 -3.52 -4.53 -9.00
N GLU A 71 -2.74 -5.58 -8.76
CA GLU A 71 -3.13 -6.98 -8.99
C GLU A 71 -4.06 -7.56 -7.91
N GLY A 72 -4.40 -6.79 -6.87
CA GLY A 72 -5.23 -7.24 -5.74
C GLY A 72 -4.50 -8.15 -4.75
N LEU A 73 -3.18 -8.30 -4.87
CA LEU A 73 -2.38 -9.13 -3.97
C LEU A 73 -2.16 -8.45 -2.62
N ARG A 74 -2.05 -9.27 -1.58
CA ARG A 74 -1.67 -8.89 -0.22
C ARG A 74 -0.37 -9.62 0.12
N PRO A 75 0.39 -9.20 1.15
CA PRO A 75 1.66 -9.85 1.48
C PRO A 75 1.56 -11.37 1.60
N GLN A 76 0.48 -11.87 2.21
CA GLN A 76 0.21 -13.31 2.36
C GLN A 76 -0.10 -14.06 1.05
N HIS A 77 -0.42 -13.36 -0.04
CA HIS A 77 -0.68 -13.95 -1.36
C HIS A 77 0.56 -13.99 -2.26
N VAL A 78 1.67 -13.36 -1.83
CA VAL A 78 2.89 -13.28 -2.64
C VAL A 78 3.77 -14.48 -2.34
N GLU A 79 3.93 -15.36 -3.33
CA GLU A 79 4.87 -16.48 -3.26
C GLU A 79 6.27 -16.03 -3.69
N THR A 80 7.27 -16.35 -2.87
CA THR A 80 8.66 -15.93 -3.13
C THR A 80 9.44 -16.93 -3.99
N TYR A 81 8.94 -18.16 -4.16
CA TYR A 81 9.57 -19.23 -4.94
C TYR A 81 11.07 -19.43 -4.65
N ASN A 82 11.47 -19.33 -3.37
CA ASN A 82 12.87 -19.36 -2.92
C ASN A 82 13.79 -18.31 -3.58
N ASN A 83 13.22 -17.28 -4.20
CA ASN A 83 13.96 -16.15 -4.70
C ASN A 83 14.30 -15.19 -3.53
N PRO A 84 15.59 -15.04 -3.16
CA PRO A 84 15.98 -14.18 -2.05
C PRO A 84 15.65 -12.71 -2.31
N VAL A 85 15.56 -12.30 -3.58
CA VAL A 85 15.20 -10.93 -3.96
C VAL A 85 13.72 -10.67 -3.67
N GLU A 86 12.84 -11.57 -4.12
CA GLU A 86 11.39 -11.47 -3.88
C GLU A 86 11.09 -11.54 -2.37
N ALA A 87 11.78 -12.41 -1.64
CA ALA A 87 11.65 -12.49 -0.19
C ALA A 87 12.06 -11.19 0.52
N THR A 88 13.06 -10.49 0.01
CA THR A 88 13.47 -9.19 0.58
C THR A 88 12.46 -8.11 0.23
N TRP A 89 11.93 -8.05 -0.99
CA TRP A 89 10.86 -7.12 -1.35
C TRP A 89 9.58 -7.36 -0.55
N LEU A 90 9.22 -8.62 -0.29
CA LEU A 90 8.07 -8.97 0.53
C LEU A 90 8.27 -8.60 2.01
N ARG A 91 9.52 -8.60 2.48
CA ARG A 91 9.88 -8.19 3.85
C ARG A 91 9.84 -6.67 4.05
N ILE A 92 10.14 -5.89 3.00
CA ILE A 92 10.11 -4.42 3.00
C ILE A 92 8.67 -3.91 2.91
#